data_AF-A0A2P9AIN8-F1
#
_entry.id   AF-A0A2P9AIN8-F1
#
_cell.length_a   1.000
_cell.length_b   1.000
_cell.length_c   1.000
_cell.angle_alpha   90.00
_cell.angle_beta   90.00
_cell.angle_gamma   90.00
#
_symmetry.space_group_name_H-M   'P 1'
#
loop_
_entity.id
_entity.type
_entity.pdbx_description
1 polymer ?
#
loop_
_entity_poly.entity_id
_entity_poly.type
_entity_poly.pdbx_seq_one_letter_code
_entity_poly.pdbx_strand_id
1 'polypeptide(L)'
;MSSWLRRAVPDAQGLAGKEVDDIAITAGTAIGALDAVVRRQERWAGAWRQRLALAAGAVTVRQAGRVEDEAALRDAVLLTRPGDDVGPAGRMFLGWRRLALRPTEELLTKASIAKVLEDFGHARGDEMVGDLADELRQLAATEGAVGMLTGAFVAVQRCDLPRSVGCWLADALLAQRLGWNHATPLLGGEAALAMSAGMSRRTVTVIAAT
;
A
#
# COMPACT_ATOMS: atom_id res chain seq x y z
N MET A 1 26.74 -14.09 -46.68
CA MET A 1 26.35 -12.93 -45.84
C MET A 1 26.54 -13.32 -44.38
N SER A 2 27.44 -12.61 -43.71
CA SER A 2 28.18 -13.07 -42.52
C SER A 2 27.37 -12.97 -41.21
N SER A 3 27.51 -13.99 -40.36
CA SER A 3 26.79 -14.20 -39.09
C SER A 3 27.10 -13.19 -37.96
N TRP A 4 27.89 -12.16 -38.21
CA TRP A 4 28.36 -11.20 -37.21
C TRP A 4 27.31 -10.12 -36.85
N LEU A 5 26.38 -9.79 -37.75
CA LEU A 5 25.40 -8.71 -37.53
C LEU A 5 24.29 -9.03 -36.51
N ARG A 6 24.16 -10.27 -36.03
CA ARG A 6 23.21 -10.63 -34.96
C ARG A 6 23.73 -10.38 -33.54
N ARG A 7 24.97 -9.90 -33.36
CA ARG A 7 25.58 -9.68 -32.04
C ARG A 7 25.44 -8.24 -31.50
N ALA A 8 24.83 -7.33 -32.26
CA ALA A 8 24.77 -5.90 -31.91
C ALA A 8 23.39 -5.39 -31.47
N VAL A 9 22.37 -6.26 -31.39
CA VAL A 9 21.17 -5.95 -30.61
C VAL A 9 21.45 -6.51 -29.22
N PRO A 10 21.76 -5.69 -28.20
CA PRO A 10 21.76 -6.22 -26.83
C PRO A 10 20.38 -6.84 -26.62
N ASP A 11 20.35 -8.14 -26.27
CA ASP A 11 19.11 -8.87 -26.07
C ASP A 11 18.21 -8.03 -25.17
N ALA A 12 17.11 -7.52 -25.72
CA ALA A 12 16.16 -6.69 -24.96
C ALA A 12 15.66 -7.46 -23.71
N GLN A 13 15.67 -8.79 -23.79
CA GLN A 13 15.43 -9.71 -22.68
C GLN A 13 16.55 -9.71 -21.62
N GLY A 14 17.81 -9.61 -22.02
CA GLY A 14 18.95 -9.48 -21.11
C GLY A 14 19.03 -8.09 -20.46
N LEU A 15 18.64 -7.04 -21.18
CA LEU A 15 18.50 -5.69 -20.64
C LEU A 15 17.33 -5.59 -19.66
N ALA A 16 16.17 -6.16 -20.00
CA ALA A 16 15.02 -6.24 -19.11
C ALA A 16 15.31 -7.11 -17.87
N GLY A 17 16.02 -8.22 -18.04
CA GLY A 17 16.47 -9.07 -16.93
C GLY A 17 17.41 -8.34 -15.97
N LYS A 18 18.37 -7.59 -16.51
CA LYS A 18 19.28 -6.77 -15.71
C LYS A 18 18.56 -5.65 -14.96
N GLU A 19 17.58 -5.01 -15.60
CA GLU A 19 16.76 -3.98 -14.95
C GLU A 19 15.90 -4.57 -13.81
N VAL A 20 15.32 -5.75 -14.02
CA VAL A 20 14.55 -6.47 -12.98
C VAL A 20 15.44 -6.86 -11.80
N ASP A 21 16.65 -7.36 -12.07
CA ASP A 21 17.62 -7.72 -11.03
C ASP A 21 18.05 -6.48 -10.22
N ASP A 22 18.36 -5.37 -10.89
CA ASP A 22 18.73 -4.11 -10.23
C ASP A 22 17.57 -3.57 -9.36
N ILE A 23 16.32 -3.68 -9.83
CA ILE A 23 15.12 -3.33 -9.05
C ILE A 23 14.98 -4.25 -7.83
N ALA A 24 15.16 -5.56 -7.99
CA ALA A 24 15.06 -6.52 -6.90
C ALA A 24 16.10 -6.27 -5.81
N ILE A 25 17.36 -6.00 -6.21
CA ILE A 25 18.45 -5.67 -5.27
C ILE A 25 18.14 -4.35 -4.55
N THR A 26 17.69 -3.33 -5.28
CA THR A 26 17.37 -2.02 -4.70
C THR A 26 16.20 -2.12 -3.73
N ALA A 27 15.11 -2.81 -4.11
CA ALA A 27 13.95 -3.04 -3.26
C ALA A 27 14.32 -3.85 -2.01
N GLY A 28 15.12 -4.91 -2.16
CA GLY A 28 15.62 -5.70 -1.03
C GLY A 28 16.46 -4.86 -0.06
N THR A 29 17.33 -3.98 -0.59
CA THR A 29 18.13 -3.07 0.22
C THR A 29 17.26 -2.04 0.96
N ALA A 30 16.27 -1.46 0.27
CA ALA A 30 15.34 -0.51 0.88
C ALA A 30 14.51 -1.17 2.00
N ILE A 31 13.98 -2.38 1.75
CA ILE A 31 13.22 -3.14 2.76
C ILE A 31 14.13 -3.53 3.93
N GLY A 32 15.37 -3.94 3.67
CA GLY A 32 16.34 -4.26 4.73
C GLY A 32 16.69 -3.06 5.61
N ALA A 33 16.90 -1.89 5.00
CA ALA A 33 17.13 -0.65 5.74
C ALA A 33 15.90 -0.24 6.57
N LEU A 34 14.70 -0.39 6.00
CA LEU A 34 13.44 -0.13 6.68
C LEU A 34 13.21 -1.08 7.86
N ASP A 35 13.46 -2.38 7.67
CA ASP A 35 13.36 -3.40 8.72
C ASP A 35 14.28 -3.06 9.89
N ALA A 36 15.52 -2.65 9.61
CA ALA A 36 16.45 -2.21 10.65
C ALA A 36 15.92 -1.00 11.44
N VAL A 37 15.27 -0.02 10.78
CA VAL A 37 14.68 1.15 11.44
C VAL A 37 13.48 0.75 12.30
N VAL A 38 12.57 -0.08 11.77
CA VAL A 38 11.36 -0.50 12.49
C VAL A 38 11.73 -1.32 13.74
N ARG A 39 12.72 -2.21 13.64
CA ARG A 39 13.15 -3.07 14.76
C ARG A 39 13.85 -2.33 15.89
N ARG A 40 14.45 -1.16 15.63
CA ARG A 40 15.10 -0.35 16.68
C ARG A 40 14.12 0.16 17.74
N GLN A 41 12.82 0.23 17.42
CA GLN A 41 11.77 0.67 18.34
C GLN A 41 12.11 1.96 19.08
N GLU A 42 12.66 2.93 18.35
CA GLU A 42 13.00 4.24 18.88
C GLU A 42 11.79 4.92 19.53
N ARG A 43 12.04 5.81 20.49
CA ARG A 43 10.98 6.53 21.22
C ARG A 43 10.03 7.31 20.30
N TRP A 44 10.50 7.72 19.12
CA TRP A 44 9.73 8.44 18.11
C TRP A 44 8.97 7.53 17.13
N ALA A 45 9.17 6.21 17.15
CA ALA A 45 8.64 5.28 16.15
C ALA A 45 7.10 5.31 16.08
N GLY A 46 6.42 5.46 17.23
CA GLY A 46 4.97 5.60 17.27
C GLY A 46 4.48 6.87 16.56
N ALA A 47 5.13 8.01 16.80
CA ALA A 47 4.79 9.27 16.15
C ALA A 47 5.03 9.22 14.63
N TRP A 48 6.11 8.55 14.20
CA TRP A 48 6.38 8.34 12.78
C TRP A 48 5.27 7.51 12.10
N ARG A 49 4.86 6.38 12.69
CA ARG A 49 3.75 5.58 12.13
C ARG A 49 2.43 6.36 12.09
N GLN A 50 2.14 7.18 13.10
CA GLN A 50 0.94 8.02 13.09
C GLN A 50 0.96 9.08 11.99
N ARG A 51 2.13 9.68 11.71
CA ARG A 51 2.28 10.63 10.59
C ARG A 51 2.07 9.96 9.24
N LEU A 52 2.61 8.75 9.07
CA LEU A 52 2.38 7.95 7.87
C LEU A 52 0.89 7.56 7.71
N ALA A 53 0.23 7.16 8.81
CA ALA A 53 -1.20 6.86 8.81
C ALA A 53 -2.03 8.08 8.41
N LEU A 54 -1.65 9.28 8.85
CA LEU A 54 -2.34 10.50 8.48
C LEU A 54 -2.17 10.85 7.00
N ALA A 55 -0.94 10.73 6.47
CA ALA A 55 -0.67 10.93 5.05
C ALA A 55 -1.47 9.94 4.19
N ALA A 56 -1.50 8.65 4.58
CA ALA A 56 -2.30 7.62 3.92
C ALA A 56 -3.82 7.88 3.99
N GLY A 57 -4.29 8.36 5.14
CA GLY A 57 -5.67 8.81 5.33
C GLY A 57 -6.03 9.94 4.37
N ALA A 58 -5.19 10.97 4.26
CA ALA A 58 -5.42 12.10 3.35
C ALA A 58 -5.43 11.66 1.87
N VAL A 59 -4.57 10.72 1.48
CA VAL A 59 -4.61 10.12 0.13
C VAL A 59 -5.91 9.36 -0.11
N THR A 60 -6.34 8.55 0.86
CA THR A 60 -7.57 7.76 0.76
C THR A 60 -8.80 8.64 0.65
N VAL A 61 -8.85 9.73 1.42
CA VAL A 61 -9.94 10.73 1.40
C VAL A 61 -10.00 11.44 0.04
N ARG A 62 -8.84 11.82 -0.52
CA ARG A 62 -8.78 12.38 -1.89
C ARG A 62 -9.23 11.37 -2.94
N GLN A 63 -8.81 10.11 -2.83
CA GLN A 63 -9.24 9.04 -3.74
C GLN A 63 -10.75 8.77 -3.68
N ALA A 64 -11.37 9.01 -2.51
CA ALA A 64 -12.81 8.96 -2.33
C ALA A 64 -13.54 10.23 -2.85
N GLY A 65 -12.85 11.14 -3.54
CA GLY A 65 -13.42 12.34 -4.13
C GLY A 65 -13.69 13.47 -3.13
N ARG A 66 -13.07 13.42 -1.95
CA ARG A 66 -13.27 14.44 -0.90
C ARG A 66 -12.08 15.40 -0.81
N VAL A 67 -12.30 16.51 -0.12
CA VAL A 67 -11.37 17.67 -0.10
C VAL A 67 -10.64 17.84 1.24
N GLU A 68 -10.98 17.07 2.27
CA GLU A 68 -10.36 17.19 3.58
C GLU A 68 -8.87 16.83 3.52
N ASP A 69 -8.04 17.75 4.00
CA ASP A 69 -6.59 17.60 4.07
C ASP A 69 -6.14 17.03 5.43
N GLU A 70 -4.83 16.86 5.62
CA GLU A 70 -4.31 16.31 6.87
C GLU A 70 -4.69 17.12 8.12
N ALA A 71 -4.82 18.45 8.01
CA ALA A 71 -5.21 19.28 9.15
C ALA A 71 -6.68 19.02 9.51
N ALA A 72 -7.56 19.04 8.52
CA ALA A 72 -8.97 18.71 8.70
C ALA A 72 -9.18 17.30 9.26
N LEU A 73 -8.36 16.32 8.86
CA LEU A 73 -8.42 14.96 9.42
C LEU A 73 -7.97 14.88 10.87
N ARG A 74 -6.92 15.63 11.26
CA ARG A 74 -6.52 15.74 12.67
C ARG A 74 -7.64 16.36 13.49
N ASP A 75 -8.21 17.46 13.01
CA ASP A 75 -9.28 18.17 13.72
C ASP A 75 -10.51 17.29 13.86
N ALA A 76 -10.91 16.59 12.80
CA ALA A 76 -12.04 15.66 12.82
C ALA A 76 -11.87 14.56 13.89
N VAL A 77 -10.66 13.99 14.03
CA VAL A 77 -10.43 12.90 15.01
C VAL A 77 -10.12 13.41 16.42
N LEU A 78 -9.48 14.57 16.58
CA LEU A 78 -9.02 15.08 17.88
C LEU A 78 -10.03 16.01 18.57
N LEU A 79 -10.89 16.70 17.81
CA LEU A 79 -11.88 17.63 18.37
C LEU A 79 -13.26 16.98 18.55
N THR A 80 -13.52 15.84 17.91
CA THR A 80 -14.74 15.06 18.11
C THR A 80 -14.71 14.37 19.47
N ARG A 81 -15.83 14.40 20.19
CA ARG A 81 -15.91 13.80 21.52
C ARG A 81 -15.77 12.27 21.43
N PRO A 82 -15.21 11.62 22.46
CA PRO A 82 -15.15 10.16 22.49
C PRO A 82 -16.54 9.54 22.36
N GLY A 83 -16.71 8.65 21.37
CA GLY A 83 -17.98 7.98 21.08
C GLY A 83 -18.85 8.64 20.02
N ASP A 84 -18.56 9.90 19.66
CA ASP A 84 -19.25 10.59 18.56
C ASP A 84 -18.65 10.19 17.20
N ASP A 85 -19.45 10.34 16.13
CA ASP A 85 -19.00 10.07 14.77
C ASP A 85 -18.08 11.19 14.26
N VAL A 86 -16.85 10.83 13.90
CA VAL A 86 -15.83 11.71 13.30
C VAL A 86 -16.12 12.05 11.82
N GLY A 87 -17.23 11.54 11.28
CA GLY A 87 -17.64 11.70 9.89
C GLY A 87 -16.84 10.82 8.92
N PRO A 88 -17.22 10.79 7.63
CA PRO A 88 -16.65 9.86 6.65
C PRO A 88 -15.13 9.98 6.48
N ALA A 89 -14.61 11.21 6.39
CA ALA A 89 -13.19 11.45 6.22
C ALA A 89 -12.40 11.08 7.48
N GLY A 90 -12.93 11.41 8.67
CA GLY A 90 -12.36 11.00 9.94
C GLY A 90 -12.32 9.47 10.09
N ARG A 91 -13.37 8.75 9.67
CA ARG A 91 -13.40 7.28 9.71
C ARG A 91 -12.33 6.66 8.81
N MET A 92 -12.13 7.18 7.60
CA MET A 92 -11.03 6.74 6.73
C MET A 92 -9.67 6.90 7.42
N PHE A 93 -9.43 8.03 8.10
CA PHE A 93 -8.21 8.21 8.89
C PHE A 93 -8.13 7.23 10.08
N LEU A 94 -9.24 6.96 10.79
CA LEU A 94 -9.27 5.95 11.86
C LEU A 94 -8.89 4.54 11.37
N GLY A 95 -9.28 4.17 10.15
CA GLY A 95 -8.86 2.91 9.53
C GLY A 95 -7.33 2.80 9.38
N TRP A 96 -6.67 3.87 8.91
CA TRP A 96 -5.20 3.92 8.86
C TRP A 96 -4.54 4.00 10.24
N ARG A 97 -5.16 4.71 11.17
CA ARG A 97 -4.69 4.79 12.55
C ARG A 97 -4.74 3.43 13.25
N ARG A 98 -5.73 2.60 12.95
CA ARG A 98 -5.81 1.19 13.41
C ARG A 98 -4.59 0.39 12.97
N LEU A 99 -4.21 0.49 11.70
CA LEU A 99 -3.01 -0.19 11.15
C LEU A 99 -1.75 0.13 11.97
N ALA A 100 -1.56 1.41 12.29
CA ALA A 100 -0.37 1.92 12.96
C ALA A 100 -0.33 1.65 14.48
N LEU A 101 -1.49 1.41 15.12
CA LEU A 101 -1.63 1.30 16.58
C LEU A 101 -1.93 -0.10 17.08
N ARG A 102 -2.59 -0.96 16.30
CA ARG A 102 -2.90 -2.31 16.75
C ARG A 102 -1.68 -3.23 16.53
N PRO A 103 -1.48 -4.23 17.42
CA PRO A 103 -0.52 -5.29 17.17
C PRO A 103 -0.79 -5.99 15.84
N THR A 104 0.27 -6.37 15.13
CA THR A 104 0.18 -6.99 13.80
C THR A 104 -0.71 -8.24 13.76
N GLU A 105 -0.68 -9.03 14.83
CA GLU A 105 -1.46 -10.27 15.00
C GLU A 105 -2.99 -10.04 14.91
N GLU A 106 -3.46 -8.83 15.19
CA GLU A 106 -4.88 -8.51 15.21
C GLU A 106 -5.37 -7.93 13.88
N LEU A 107 -4.47 -7.50 12.99
CA LEU A 107 -4.80 -6.71 11.81
C LEU A 107 -5.54 -7.50 10.73
N LEU A 108 -5.11 -8.74 10.48
CA LEU A 108 -5.67 -9.62 9.44
C LEU A 108 -6.78 -10.55 9.96
N THR A 109 -7.40 -10.19 11.08
CA THR A 109 -8.60 -10.86 11.58
C THR A 109 -9.82 -10.43 10.78
N LYS A 110 -10.81 -11.33 10.64
CA LYS A 110 -12.09 -11.03 9.99
C LYS A 110 -12.74 -9.75 10.54
N ALA A 111 -12.75 -9.58 11.86
CA ALA A 111 -13.32 -8.42 12.53
C ALA A 111 -12.56 -7.12 12.20
N SER A 112 -11.23 -7.16 12.16
CA SER A 112 -10.41 -6.00 11.79
C SER A 112 -10.62 -5.60 10.33
N ILE A 113 -10.65 -6.58 9.41
CA ILE A 113 -10.91 -6.33 7.99
C ILE A 113 -12.31 -5.75 7.79
N ALA A 114 -13.35 -6.35 8.40
CA ALA A 114 -14.71 -5.83 8.35
C ALA A 114 -14.77 -4.37 8.82
N LYS A 115 -14.07 -4.05 9.91
CA LYS A 115 -14.06 -2.71 10.47
C LYS A 115 -13.35 -1.70 9.57
N VAL A 116 -12.24 -2.06 8.95
CA VAL A 116 -11.54 -1.18 8.00
C VAL A 116 -12.38 -0.94 6.75
N LEU A 117 -13.06 -1.97 6.25
CA LEU A 117 -14.00 -1.84 5.14
C LEU A 117 -15.14 -0.88 5.48
N GLU A 118 -15.73 -1.00 6.67
CA GLU A 118 -16.73 -0.05 7.16
C GLU A 118 -16.17 1.37 7.27
N ASP A 119 -14.99 1.53 7.88
CA ASP A 119 -14.33 2.83 8.08
C ASP A 119 -14.02 3.52 6.74
N PHE A 120 -13.76 2.75 5.67
CA PHE A 120 -13.52 3.26 4.33
C PHE A 120 -14.82 3.46 3.50
N GLY A 121 -15.99 3.13 4.05
CA GLY A 121 -17.28 3.26 3.35
C GLY A 121 -17.60 2.11 2.41
N HIS A 122 -16.93 0.97 2.57
CA HIS A 122 -17.07 -0.24 1.75
C HIS A 122 -17.50 -1.45 2.57
N ALA A 123 -18.41 -1.29 3.52
CA ALA A 123 -18.96 -2.41 4.29
C ALA A 123 -19.41 -3.54 3.36
N ARG A 124 -19.11 -4.79 3.76
CA ARG A 124 -19.43 -6.02 3.01
C ARG A 124 -20.09 -7.04 3.95
N GLY A 125 -20.73 -8.05 3.35
CA GLY A 125 -21.30 -9.16 4.09
C GLY A 125 -20.23 -10.03 4.76
N ASP A 126 -20.62 -10.68 5.85
CA ASP A 126 -19.73 -11.46 6.73
C ASP A 126 -19.02 -12.61 5.99
N GLU A 127 -19.68 -13.24 5.01
CA GLU A 127 -19.10 -14.30 4.16
C GLU A 127 -17.92 -13.77 3.33
N MET A 128 -18.13 -12.70 2.55
CA MET A 128 -17.09 -12.06 1.73
C MET A 128 -15.87 -11.63 2.55
N VAL A 129 -16.08 -11.09 3.75
CA VAL A 129 -14.96 -10.71 4.62
C VAL A 129 -14.21 -11.94 5.14
N GLY A 130 -14.93 -13.04 5.42
CA GLY A 130 -14.33 -14.32 5.80
C GLY A 130 -13.45 -14.87 4.68
N ASP A 131 -13.98 -14.96 3.47
CA ASP A 131 -13.26 -15.46 2.29
C ASP A 131 -11.99 -14.64 2.01
N LEU A 132 -12.09 -13.31 2.09
CA LEU A 132 -10.93 -12.43 1.92
C LEU A 132 -9.89 -12.68 3.02
N ALA A 133 -10.30 -12.83 4.28
CA ALA A 133 -9.37 -13.11 5.38
C ALA A 133 -8.67 -14.47 5.21
N ASP A 134 -9.39 -15.48 4.71
CA ASP A 134 -8.85 -16.81 4.46
C ASP A 134 -7.89 -16.81 3.26
N GLU A 135 -8.23 -16.12 2.18
CA GLU A 135 -7.36 -15.92 1.02
C GLU A 135 -6.05 -15.21 1.40
N LEU A 136 -6.12 -14.14 2.20
CA LEU A 136 -4.92 -13.43 2.69
C LEU A 136 -4.04 -14.34 3.57
N ARG A 137 -4.65 -15.19 4.40
CA ARG A 137 -3.91 -16.16 5.23
C ARG A 137 -3.23 -17.22 4.36
N GLN A 138 -3.91 -17.68 3.32
CA GLN A 138 -3.33 -18.62 2.37
C GLN A 138 -2.14 -18.00 1.64
N LEU A 139 -2.30 -16.77 1.11
CA LEU A 139 -1.21 -16.02 0.48
C LEU A 139 0.00 -15.87 1.41
N ALA A 140 -0.22 -15.51 2.67
CA ALA A 140 0.87 -15.37 3.65
C ALA A 140 1.60 -16.70 3.94
N ALA A 141 0.92 -17.84 3.79
CA ALA A 141 1.46 -19.17 4.05
C ALA A 141 2.16 -19.79 2.83
N THR A 142 1.68 -19.53 1.61
CA THR A 142 2.14 -20.22 0.39
C THR A 142 3.07 -19.37 -0.47
N GLU A 143 2.93 -18.05 -0.46
CA GLU A 143 3.62 -17.18 -1.41
C GLU A 143 4.92 -16.58 -0.87
N GLY A 144 5.81 -16.24 -1.80
CA GLY A 144 6.91 -15.32 -1.54
C GLY A 144 6.39 -13.89 -1.31
N ALA A 145 7.25 -12.98 -0.82
CA ALA A 145 6.85 -11.61 -0.48
C ALA A 145 6.17 -10.88 -1.65
N VAL A 146 6.69 -11.02 -2.87
CA VAL A 146 6.08 -10.41 -4.07
C VAL A 146 4.70 -11.01 -4.35
N GLY A 147 4.59 -12.35 -4.42
CA GLY A 147 3.34 -13.06 -4.69
C GLY A 147 2.25 -12.74 -3.66
N MET A 148 2.62 -12.68 -2.39
CA MET A 148 1.73 -12.31 -1.29
C MET A 148 1.16 -10.89 -1.46
N LEU A 149 2.01 -9.90 -1.75
CA LEU A 149 1.57 -8.52 -1.91
C LEU A 149 0.75 -8.32 -3.19
N THR A 150 1.18 -8.91 -4.31
CA THR A 150 0.41 -8.86 -5.56
C THR A 150 -0.93 -9.57 -5.43
N GLY A 151 -0.94 -10.72 -4.75
CA GLY A 151 -2.16 -11.49 -4.47
C GLY A 151 -3.17 -10.69 -3.65
N ALA A 152 -2.71 -9.92 -2.65
CA ALA A 152 -3.59 -9.05 -1.88
C ALA A 152 -4.30 -7.99 -2.74
N PHE A 153 -3.59 -7.37 -3.69
CA PHE A 153 -4.20 -6.42 -4.63
C PHE A 153 -5.15 -7.11 -5.62
N VAL A 154 -4.83 -8.32 -6.08
CA VAL A 154 -5.73 -9.13 -6.93
C VAL A 154 -7.00 -9.51 -6.18
N ALA A 155 -6.90 -9.96 -4.93
CA ALA A 155 -8.04 -10.29 -4.08
C ALA A 155 -8.96 -9.08 -3.87
N VAL A 156 -8.38 -7.92 -3.53
CA VAL A 156 -9.13 -6.65 -3.38
C VAL A 156 -9.82 -6.24 -4.68
N GLN A 157 -9.15 -6.39 -5.83
CA GLN A 157 -9.74 -6.08 -7.13
C GLN A 157 -10.92 -7.02 -7.46
N ARG A 158 -10.82 -8.32 -7.15
CA ARG A 158 -11.90 -9.30 -7.33
C ARG A 158 -13.14 -8.97 -6.47
N CYS A 159 -12.96 -8.27 -5.37
CA CYS A 159 -14.04 -7.84 -4.46
C CYS A 159 -14.59 -6.43 -4.77
N ASP A 160 -14.16 -5.79 -5.88
CA ASP A 160 -14.49 -4.41 -6.24
C ASP A 160 -14.21 -3.41 -5.11
N LEU A 161 -13.08 -3.60 -4.42
CA LEU A 161 -12.62 -2.74 -3.33
C LEU A 161 -11.56 -1.75 -3.86
N PRO A 162 -11.48 -0.53 -3.28
CA PRO A 162 -10.54 0.47 -3.77
C PRO A 162 -9.10 0.08 -3.44
N ARG A 163 -8.16 0.67 -4.19
CA ARG A 163 -6.73 0.46 -4.00
C ARG A 163 -6.26 0.78 -2.57
N SER A 164 -6.90 1.72 -1.88
CA SER A 164 -6.58 2.06 -0.48
C SER A 164 -6.74 0.86 0.47
N VAL A 165 -7.74 0.00 0.26
CA VAL A 165 -7.90 -1.26 1.02
C VAL A 165 -6.74 -2.21 0.69
N GLY A 166 -6.37 -2.33 -0.59
CA GLY A 166 -5.22 -3.12 -1.02
C GLY A 166 -3.92 -2.66 -0.36
N CYS A 167 -3.66 -1.35 -0.32
CA CYS A 167 -2.51 -0.80 0.38
C CYS A 167 -2.52 -1.13 1.89
N TRP A 168 -3.69 -1.01 2.53
CA TRP A 168 -3.84 -1.32 3.95
C TRP A 168 -3.55 -2.79 4.26
N LEU A 169 -4.10 -3.71 3.46
CA LEU A 169 -3.89 -5.15 3.62
C LEU A 169 -2.44 -5.55 3.29
N ALA A 170 -1.85 -4.96 2.26
CA ALA A 170 -0.47 -5.19 1.87
C ALA A 170 0.52 -4.73 2.96
N ASP A 171 0.30 -3.57 3.58
CA ASP A 171 1.10 -3.11 4.72
C ASP A 171 0.98 -4.04 5.94
N ALA A 172 -0.22 -4.56 6.21
CA ALA A 172 -0.46 -5.54 7.29
C ALA A 172 0.22 -6.89 7.01
N LEU A 173 0.13 -7.40 5.78
CA LEU A 173 0.82 -8.63 5.35
C LEU A 173 2.33 -8.48 5.40
N LEU A 174 2.86 -7.34 4.97
CA LEU A 174 4.30 -7.04 5.04
C LEU A 174 4.78 -7.05 6.49
N ALA A 175 4.04 -6.41 7.39
CA ALA A 175 4.36 -6.40 8.81
C ALA A 175 4.34 -7.81 9.41
N GLN A 176 3.36 -8.64 9.04
CA GLN A 176 3.31 -10.04 9.48
C GLN A 176 4.51 -10.84 8.95
N ARG A 177 4.83 -10.68 7.66
CA ARG A 177 5.92 -11.42 7.01
C ARG A 177 7.29 -11.07 7.59
N LEU A 178 7.49 -9.80 7.94
CA LEU A 178 8.71 -9.31 8.57
C LEU A 178 8.70 -9.48 10.09
N GLY A 179 7.60 -9.93 10.70
CA GLY A 179 7.50 -10.10 12.16
C GLY A 179 7.65 -8.78 12.91
N TRP A 180 7.08 -7.69 12.37
CA TRP A 180 7.01 -6.41 13.07
C TRP A 180 5.88 -6.42 14.09
N ASN A 181 6.11 -5.81 15.27
CA ASN A 181 5.09 -5.71 16.32
C ASN A 181 3.86 -4.89 15.89
N HIS A 182 4.09 -3.85 15.07
CA HIS A 182 3.06 -2.97 14.55
C HIS A 182 3.32 -2.71 13.07
N ALA A 183 2.26 -2.64 12.26
CA ALA A 183 2.39 -2.32 10.85
C ALA A 183 2.75 -0.85 10.64
N THR A 184 3.49 -0.58 9.56
CA THR A 184 3.86 0.78 9.13
C THR A 184 3.08 1.09 7.86
N PRO A 185 2.30 2.18 7.81
CA PRO A 185 1.57 2.57 6.59
C PRO A 185 2.55 3.09 5.53
N LEU A 186 2.93 2.26 4.56
CA LEU A 186 3.94 2.59 3.55
C LEU A 186 3.28 2.83 2.20
N LEU A 187 2.33 1.96 1.84
CA LEU A 187 1.73 1.94 0.51
C LEU A 187 0.54 2.90 0.39
N GLY A 188 -0.07 3.28 1.52
CA GLY A 188 -1.24 4.17 1.53
C GLY A 188 -0.94 5.63 1.18
N GLY A 189 0.30 6.10 1.39
CA GLY A 189 0.72 7.48 1.11
C GLY A 189 1.10 7.74 -0.36
N GLU A 190 1.30 6.68 -1.14
CA GLU A 190 1.77 6.74 -2.52
C GLU A 190 0.61 7.01 -3.50
N ALA A 191 0.17 8.26 -3.56
CA ALA A 191 -0.83 8.69 -4.54
C ALA A 191 -0.30 8.76 -6.00
N ALA A 192 1.02 8.73 -6.22
CA ALA A 192 1.62 9.28 -7.44
C ALA A 192 2.24 8.27 -8.44
N LEU A 193 2.59 7.04 -8.04
CA LEU A 193 3.34 6.14 -8.94
C LEU A 193 2.52 5.52 -10.08
N ALA A 194 1.19 5.65 -10.09
CA ALA A 194 0.37 5.26 -11.24
C ALA A 194 0.24 6.38 -12.30
N MET A 195 0.50 7.64 -11.94
CA MET A 195 0.39 8.77 -12.88
C MET A 195 1.73 9.11 -13.56
N SER A 196 2.87 8.78 -12.94
CA SER A 196 4.20 9.02 -13.55
C SER A 196 4.54 8.00 -14.64
N ALA A 197 4.09 6.75 -14.52
CA ALA A 197 4.35 5.70 -15.52
C ALA A 197 3.56 5.90 -16.84
N GLY A 198 2.46 6.68 -16.81
CA GLY A 198 1.65 6.99 -17.99
C GLY A 198 2.08 8.26 -18.76
N MET A 199 2.81 9.18 -18.11
CA MET A 199 3.14 10.49 -18.71
C MET A 199 4.45 10.47 -19.52
N SER A 200 5.30 9.45 -19.35
CA SER A 200 6.60 9.35 -20.05
C SER A 200 6.52 8.70 -21.45
N ARG A 201 5.34 8.70 -22.09
CA ARG A 201 5.14 8.21 -23.47
C ARG A 201 4.39 9.20 -24.37
N ARG A 202 4.68 10.51 -24.24
CA ARG A 202 4.45 11.46 -25.33
C ARG A 202 5.78 11.91 -25.91
N THR A 203 6.24 11.17 -26.90
CA THR A 203 7.31 11.56 -27.81
C THR A 203 6.94 12.93 -28.41
N VAL A 204 7.76 13.94 -28.12
CA VAL A 204 7.70 15.23 -28.80
C VAL A 204 8.14 15.00 -30.25
N THR A 205 7.19 15.02 -31.18
CA THR A 205 7.50 15.15 -32.61
C THR A 205 8.00 16.57 -32.84
N VAL A 206 9.32 16.72 -32.98
CA VAL A 206 9.92 17.96 -33.46
C VAL A 206 9.56 18.10 -34.94
N ILE A 207 8.67 19.05 -35.26
CA ILE A 207 8.46 19.51 -36.62
C ILE A 207 9.60 20.48 -36.93
N ALA A 208 10.57 20.04 -37.72
CA ALA A 208 11.56 20.92 -38.33
C ALA A 208 10.94 21.55 -39.58
N ALA A 209 10.89 22.87 -39.60
CA ALA A 209 10.52 23.67 -40.76
C ALA A 209 11.60 23.62 -41.85
N THR A 210 11.17 23.65 -43.10
CA THR A 210 11.95 24.10 -44.26
C THR A 210 11.12 25.10 -45.02
#